data_AF-A0A936W583-F1
#
_entry.id   AF-A0A936W583-F1
#
_cell.length_a   1.000
_cell.length_b   1.000
_cell.length_c   1.000
_cell.angle_alpha   90.00
_cell.angle_beta   90.00
_cell.angle_gamma   90.00
#
_symmetry.space_group_name_H-M   'P 1'
#
loop_
_entity.id
_entity.type
_entity.pdbx_description
1 polymer ?
#
loop_
_entity_poly.entity_id
_entity_poly.type
_entity_poly.pdbx_seq_one_letter_code
_entity_poly.pdbx_strand_id
1 'polypeptide(L)'
;MFKNVLLFITTLLAALSTSTGYDVMDSLKGAVQVTTFLDWFHHAEKYVHARGLLFLDVIPALFLIMMAIMFFKDGKKVKALLTVLALLLNLAGVFLNIQYADPIASQMSNWTPENVPGDWISLKDEWMKYIGLNGLLGLLGWICFLTTYFIPARKNTEGKQLPRFLRFLKNAVLFFLTFSFGLSATRLIGLYLFPTTFDISGITFIEMHRPLDIAIRKAGPYVFVFISVLFGLLTTLFFVEGNKRKGWLAVCAYIFLLADTLIALQGNGPLNDLFLSWTPTSIPDNWASFRDDWLQYHVYRDIFLFLLFTLLFLIHISPESRKPVQAWNQ
;
A
#
# COMPACT_ATOMS: atom_id res chain seq x y z
N MET A 1 6.42 0.73 25.76
CA MET A 1 5.61 1.49 24.78
C MET A 1 6.42 1.82 23.53
N PHE A 2 7.37 2.78 23.59
CA PHE A 2 8.20 3.28 22.47
C PHE A 2 8.50 2.28 21.33
N LYS A 3 9.09 1.12 21.63
CA LYS A 3 9.45 0.08 20.64
C LYS A 3 8.30 -0.35 19.73
N ASN A 4 7.07 -0.41 20.24
CA ASN A 4 5.90 -0.80 19.47
C ASN A 4 5.42 0.35 18.55
N VAL A 5 5.59 1.60 18.99
CA VAL A 5 5.29 2.79 18.18
C VAL A 5 6.32 2.92 17.05
N LEU A 6 7.61 2.77 17.35
CA LEU A 6 8.66 2.76 16.33
C LEU A 6 8.44 1.62 15.32
N LEU A 7 8.10 0.42 15.79
CA LEU A 7 7.78 -0.70 14.92
C LEU A 7 6.55 -0.41 14.03
N PHE A 8 5.47 0.19 14.56
CA PHE A 8 4.31 0.60 13.75
C PHE A 8 4.70 1.57 12.64
N ILE A 9 5.41 2.65 12.99
CA ILE A 9 5.84 3.68 12.03
C ILE A 9 6.78 3.06 10.98
N THR A 10 7.74 2.24 11.39
CA THR A 10 8.64 1.53 10.45
C THR A 10 7.87 0.61 9.49
N THR A 11 6.77 0.00 9.96
CA THR A 11 5.93 -0.89 9.13
C THR A 11 5.14 -0.10 8.10
N LEU A 12 4.54 1.01 8.52
CA LEU A 12 3.83 1.94 7.63
C LEU A 12 4.78 2.58 6.60
N LEU A 13 5.99 2.95 7.02
CA LEU A 13 7.04 3.49 6.15
C LEU A 13 7.61 2.45 5.17
N ALA A 14 7.83 1.21 5.60
CA ALA A 14 8.30 0.14 4.72
C ALA A 14 7.21 -0.35 3.74
N ALA A 15 5.94 -0.18 4.07
CA ALA A 15 4.85 -0.32 3.11
C ALA A 15 4.77 0.89 2.18
N LEU A 16 5.02 2.11 2.68
CA LEU A 16 5.00 3.34 1.86
C LEU A 16 6.07 3.30 0.76
N SER A 17 7.27 2.78 1.07
CA SER A 17 8.36 2.59 0.11
C SER A 17 8.09 1.54 -0.98
N THR A 18 6.93 0.87 -1.01
CA THR A 18 6.51 0.06 -2.17
C THR A 18 5.78 0.87 -3.23
N SER A 19 5.16 1.98 -2.84
CA SER A 19 4.63 2.96 -3.78
C SER A 19 5.78 3.86 -4.19
N THR A 20 6.02 3.96 -5.49
CA THR A 20 7.11 4.76 -6.06
C THR A 20 6.72 6.23 -6.25
N GLY A 21 5.54 6.64 -5.76
CA GLY A 21 4.83 7.84 -6.22
C GLY A 21 3.95 7.57 -7.44
N TYR A 22 4.19 6.47 -8.16
CA TYR A 22 3.40 5.95 -9.26
C TYR A 22 2.56 4.74 -8.76
N ASP A 23 1.38 4.52 -9.34
CA ASP A 23 0.39 3.51 -8.90
C ASP A 23 0.07 2.52 -10.04
N VAL A 24 -0.83 1.56 -9.83
CA VAL A 24 -1.30 0.62 -10.87
C VAL A 24 -1.85 1.36 -12.11
N MET A 25 -2.38 2.58 -11.93
CA MET A 25 -2.71 3.53 -13.00
C MET A 25 -1.60 3.66 -14.06
N ASP A 26 -0.34 3.67 -13.65
CA ASP A 26 0.81 3.93 -14.51
C ASP A 26 1.07 2.82 -15.52
N SER A 27 0.69 1.58 -15.21
CA SER A 27 0.72 0.46 -16.17
C SER A 27 -0.20 0.67 -17.38
N LEU A 28 -1.21 1.53 -17.27
CA LEU A 28 -2.16 1.85 -18.35
C LEU A 28 -1.70 3.06 -19.19
N LYS A 29 -0.76 3.87 -18.68
CA LYS A 29 -0.22 5.07 -19.35
C LYS A 29 0.73 4.72 -20.50
N GLY A 30 1.06 3.44 -20.69
CA GLY A 30 1.76 2.95 -21.87
C GLY A 30 1.02 3.20 -23.19
N ALA A 31 -0.31 3.31 -23.17
CA ALA A 31 -1.19 3.32 -24.35
C ALA A 31 -2.00 4.62 -24.58
N VAL A 32 -1.70 5.71 -23.86
CA VAL A 32 -2.37 7.01 -24.04
C VAL A 32 -1.69 7.87 -25.12
N GLN A 33 -2.39 8.89 -25.63
CA GLN A 33 -1.82 9.86 -26.56
C GLN A 33 -0.71 10.70 -25.91
N VAL A 34 0.20 11.24 -26.72
CA VAL A 34 1.34 12.02 -26.23
C VAL A 34 0.93 13.25 -25.42
N THR A 35 -0.17 13.92 -25.81
CA THR A 35 -0.76 15.03 -25.07
C THR A 35 -1.20 14.62 -23.67
N THR A 36 -1.91 13.49 -23.58
CA THR A 36 -2.40 12.87 -22.33
C THR A 36 -1.25 12.41 -21.43
N PHE A 37 -0.19 11.85 -22.03
CA PHE A 37 1.03 11.49 -21.30
C PHE A 37 1.73 12.73 -20.73
N LEU A 38 1.97 13.77 -21.53
CA LEU A 38 2.68 14.98 -21.11
C LEU A 38 1.91 15.79 -20.07
N ASP A 39 0.60 15.97 -20.24
CA ASP A 39 -0.25 16.65 -19.25
C ASP A 39 -0.20 15.96 -17.88
N TRP A 40 -0.34 14.63 -17.85
CA TRP A 40 -0.16 13.89 -16.61
C TRP A 40 1.27 13.98 -16.06
N PHE A 41 2.29 13.76 -16.89
CA PHE A 41 3.68 13.70 -16.49
C PHE A 41 4.15 15.04 -15.89
N HIS A 42 3.82 16.17 -16.53
CA HIS A 42 4.17 17.50 -16.01
C HIS A 42 3.50 17.85 -14.68
N HIS A 43 2.42 17.18 -14.30
CA HIS A 43 1.85 17.31 -12.96
C HIS A 43 2.50 16.29 -12.02
N ALA A 44 2.43 15.00 -12.31
CA ALA A 44 2.95 13.95 -11.42
C ALA A 44 4.45 14.08 -11.10
N GLU A 45 5.31 14.39 -12.07
CA GLU A 45 6.77 14.34 -11.88
C GLU A 45 7.27 15.38 -10.89
N LYS A 46 6.67 16.57 -10.88
CA LYS A 46 6.91 17.63 -9.89
C LYS A 46 6.69 17.12 -8.46
N TYR A 47 5.79 16.16 -8.28
CA TYR A 47 5.47 15.56 -6.99
C TYR A 47 6.22 14.25 -6.74
N VAL A 48 6.78 13.55 -7.73
CA VAL A 48 7.61 12.37 -7.45
C VAL A 48 9.05 12.76 -7.15
N HIS A 49 9.75 13.48 -8.02
CA HIS A 49 11.15 13.86 -7.81
C HIS A 49 11.40 14.59 -6.48
N ALA A 50 10.58 15.60 -6.16
CA ALA A 50 10.76 16.41 -4.96
C ALA A 50 10.53 15.66 -3.62
N ARG A 51 10.01 14.43 -3.67
CA ARG A 51 9.45 13.74 -2.49
C ARG A 51 9.85 12.28 -2.34
N GLY A 52 10.05 11.54 -3.43
CA GLY A 52 10.38 10.11 -3.40
C GLY A 52 11.61 9.85 -2.54
N LEU A 53 12.74 10.43 -2.97
CA LEU A 53 14.03 10.34 -2.28
C LEU A 53 13.97 10.63 -0.77
N LEU A 54 13.18 11.62 -0.34
CA LEU A 54 13.13 12.03 1.07
C LEU A 54 12.08 11.27 1.88
N PHE A 55 10.84 11.21 1.41
CA PHE A 55 9.70 10.70 2.19
C PHE A 55 9.35 9.24 1.90
N LEU A 56 9.56 8.76 0.67
CA LEU A 56 9.32 7.36 0.29
C LEU A 56 10.55 6.47 0.52
N ASP A 57 11.73 7.08 0.70
CA ASP A 57 13.01 6.35 0.73
C ASP A 57 13.89 6.67 1.95
N VAL A 58 14.48 7.88 2.06
CA VAL A 58 15.41 8.20 3.15
C VAL A 58 14.77 8.08 4.54
N ILE A 59 13.53 8.55 4.74
CA ILE A 59 12.83 8.40 6.02
C ILE A 59 12.56 6.92 6.36
N PRO A 60 11.97 6.07 5.48
CA PRO A 60 11.90 4.63 5.69
C PRO A 60 13.25 3.96 5.98
N ALA A 61 14.31 4.30 5.25
CA ALA A 61 15.66 3.76 5.46
C ALA A 61 16.19 4.03 6.88
N LEU A 62 16.02 5.25 7.40
CA LEU A 62 16.41 5.60 8.77
C LEU A 62 15.66 4.76 9.82
N PHE A 63 14.35 4.56 9.65
CA PHE A 63 13.54 3.73 10.56
C PHE A 63 13.91 2.24 10.48
N LEU A 64 14.23 1.72 9.28
CA LEU A 64 14.74 0.37 9.09
C LEU A 64 16.11 0.18 9.79
N ILE A 65 17.04 1.14 9.69
CA ILE A 65 18.31 1.13 10.42
C ILE A 65 18.07 1.04 11.94
N MET A 66 17.19 1.91 12.48
CA MET A 66 16.85 1.90 13.90
C MET A 66 16.27 0.55 14.35
N MET A 67 15.36 -0.03 13.56
CA MET A 67 14.76 -1.33 13.88
C MET A 67 15.73 -2.50 13.75
N ALA A 68 16.65 -2.49 12.78
CA ALA A 68 17.71 -3.49 12.68
C ALA A 68 18.61 -3.49 13.92
N ILE A 69 19.06 -2.30 14.37
CA ILE A 69 19.83 -2.12 15.60
C ILE A 69 19.04 -2.64 16.81
N MET A 70 17.75 -2.31 16.91
CA MET A 70 16.88 -2.78 18.01
C MET A 70 16.58 -4.29 17.97
N PHE A 71 16.67 -4.96 16.82
CA PHE A 71 16.58 -6.42 16.73
C PHE A 71 17.92 -7.10 17.03
N PHE A 72 19.06 -6.53 16.64
CA PHE A 72 20.38 -7.03 17.07
C PHE A 72 20.56 -6.91 18.58
N LYS A 73 20.19 -5.77 19.19
CA LYS A 73 20.24 -5.56 20.66
C LYS A 73 19.32 -6.51 21.45
N ASP A 74 18.22 -6.96 20.85
CA ASP A 74 17.34 -8.00 21.40
C ASP A 74 17.90 -9.44 21.24
N GLY A 75 19.03 -9.63 20.56
CA GLY A 75 19.53 -10.95 20.14
C GLY A 75 18.71 -11.61 19.02
N LYS A 76 17.75 -10.90 18.41
CA LYS A 76 16.84 -11.40 17.37
C LYS A 76 17.49 -11.35 15.99
N LYS A 77 18.68 -11.95 15.85
CA LYS A 77 19.55 -11.88 14.65
C LYS A 77 18.81 -12.06 13.32
N VAL A 78 17.92 -13.06 13.21
CA VAL A 78 17.17 -13.31 11.95
C VAL A 78 16.19 -12.18 11.60
N LYS A 79 15.52 -11.57 12.59
CA LYS A 79 14.66 -10.40 12.35
C LYS A 79 15.51 -9.20 11.90
N ALA A 80 16.66 -8.99 12.55
CA ALA A 80 17.59 -7.92 12.18
C ALA A 80 18.14 -8.08 10.75
N LEU A 81 18.54 -9.28 10.35
CA LEU A 81 19.02 -9.57 8.99
C LEU A 81 17.94 -9.32 7.92
N LEU A 82 16.69 -9.70 8.18
CA LEU A 82 15.58 -9.36 7.28
C LEU A 82 15.30 -7.85 7.20
N THR A 83 15.46 -7.10 8.30
CA THR A 83 15.36 -5.64 8.28
C THR A 83 16.53 -4.99 7.52
N VAL A 84 17.74 -5.54 7.62
CA VAL A 84 18.89 -5.09 6.80
C VAL A 84 18.67 -5.43 5.31
N LEU A 85 18.11 -6.59 4.98
CA LEU A 85 17.76 -6.93 3.61
C LEU A 85 16.68 -5.99 3.05
N ALA A 86 15.67 -5.65 3.84
CA ALA A 86 14.65 -4.66 3.46
C ALA A 86 15.25 -3.28 3.18
N LEU A 87 16.18 -2.83 4.04
CA LEU A 87 16.95 -1.59 3.85
C LEU A 87 17.76 -1.62 2.55
N LEU A 88 18.52 -2.69 2.30
CA LEU A 88 19.35 -2.82 1.10
C LEU A 88 18.53 -2.87 -0.19
N LEU A 89 17.34 -3.50 -0.16
CA LEU A 89 16.42 -3.52 -1.30
C LEU A 89 15.85 -2.13 -1.59
N ASN A 90 15.40 -1.39 -0.57
CA ASN A 90 14.95 0.00 -0.76
C ASN A 90 16.08 0.90 -1.29
N LEU A 91 17.27 0.86 -0.69
CA LEU A 91 18.43 1.64 -1.17
C LEU A 91 18.87 1.29 -2.60
N ALA A 92 18.69 0.03 -3.03
CA ALA A 92 18.91 -0.36 -4.43
C ALA A 92 17.86 0.24 -5.37
N GLY A 93 16.59 0.34 -4.94
CA GLY A 93 15.53 1.02 -5.67
C GLY A 93 15.79 2.52 -5.84
N VAL A 94 16.20 3.20 -4.76
CA VAL A 94 16.66 4.61 -4.76
C VAL A 94 17.76 4.81 -5.80
N PHE A 95 18.77 3.93 -5.79
CA PHE A 95 19.89 4.01 -6.73
C PHE A 95 19.42 3.85 -8.19
N LEU A 96 18.44 2.98 -8.47
CA LEU A 96 17.88 2.86 -9.82
C LEU A 96 17.13 4.11 -10.29
N ASN A 97 16.42 4.81 -9.40
CA ASN A 97 15.79 6.08 -9.75
C ASN A 97 16.86 7.11 -10.14
N ILE A 98 17.75 7.46 -9.20
CA ILE A 98 18.76 8.51 -9.37
C ILE A 98 19.65 8.26 -10.59
N GLN A 99 20.03 7.00 -10.82
CA GLN A 99 21.00 6.66 -11.86
C GLN A 99 20.37 6.49 -13.26
N TYR A 100 19.05 6.20 -13.36
CA TYR A 100 18.42 5.84 -14.64
C TYR A 100 17.04 6.45 -14.89
N ALA A 101 16.16 6.55 -13.90
CA ALA A 101 14.85 7.19 -14.09
C ALA A 101 14.98 8.72 -14.15
N ASP A 102 15.65 9.32 -13.16
CA ASP A 102 15.76 10.78 -13.00
C ASP A 102 16.43 11.48 -14.20
N PRO A 103 17.47 10.90 -14.85
CA PRO A 103 18.02 11.48 -16.09
C PRO A 103 17.06 11.46 -17.27
N ILE A 104 16.13 10.50 -17.35
CA ILE A 104 15.13 10.43 -18.44
C ILE A 104 13.96 11.38 -18.11
N ALA A 105 13.46 11.36 -16.88
CA ALA A 105 12.45 12.32 -16.40
C ALA A 105 12.90 13.79 -16.62
N SER A 106 14.17 14.09 -16.34
CA SER A 106 14.77 15.40 -16.58
C SER A 106 14.72 15.81 -18.06
N GLN A 107 14.94 14.89 -19.00
CA GLN A 107 14.77 15.15 -20.44
C GLN A 107 13.30 15.41 -20.79
N MET A 108 12.38 14.57 -20.28
CA MET A 108 10.95 14.67 -20.52
C MET A 108 10.33 15.95 -19.92
N SER A 109 10.92 16.53 -18.89
CA SER A 109 10.39 17.71 -18.17
C SER A 109 10.26 19.00 -19.00
N ASN A 110 10.85 19.03 -20.21
CA ASN A 110 10.80 20.15 -21.15
C ASN A 110 10.07 19.78 -22.46
N TRP A 111 9.42 18.61 -22.52
CA TRP A 111 8.71 18.17 -23.71
C TRP A 111 7.39 18.91 -23.91
N THR A 112 7.00 19.13 -25.16
CA THR A 112 5.70 19.65 -25.57
C THR A 112 5.22 18.83 -26.78
N PRO A 113 3.90 18.85 -27.12
CA PRO A 113 3.39 18.13 -28.28
C PRO A 113 4.10 18.49 -29.61
N GLU A 114 4.72 19.65 -29.68
CA GLU A 114 5.43 20.18 -30.85
C GLU A 114 6.93 19.84 -30.89
N ASN A 115 7.56 19.52 -29.75
CA ASN A 115 9.01 19.29 -29.65
C ASN A 115 9.40 17.85 -29.25
N VAL A 116 8.42 16.99 -28.95
CA VAL A 116 8.62 15.63 -28.45
C VAL A 116 9.47 14.77 -29.41
N PRO A 117 10.49 14.03 -28.93
CA PRO A 117 11.34 13.18 -29.79
C PRO A 117 10.57 12.09 -30.53
N GLY A 118 11.02 11.71 -31.74
CA GLY A 118 10.38 10.66 -32.53
C GLY A 118 10.40 9.27 -31.87
N ASP A 119 11.31 9.06 -30.92
CA ASP A 119 11.52 7.84 -30.12
C ASP A 119 10.95 7.93 -28.70
N TRP A 120 10.12 8.96 -28.39
CA TRP A 120 9.59 9.22 -27.03
C TRP A 120 8.93 8.02 -26.35
N ILE A 121 8.32 7.11 -27.13
CA ILE A 121 7.72 5.87 -26.60
C ILE A 121 8.79 4.99 -25.95
N SER A 122 9.96 4.86 -26.57
CA SER A 122 11.08 4.06 -26.04
C SER A 122 11.66 4.68 -24.77
N LEU A 123 11.79 6.01 -24.74
CA LEU A 123 12.27 6.74 -23.56
C LEU A 123 11.27 6.66 -22.39
N LYS A 124 9.97 6.84 -22.66
CA LYS A 124 8.88 6.60 -21.70
C LYS A 124 8.92 5.19 -21.14
N ASP A 125 9.02 4.18 -22.00
CA ASP A 125 8.96 2.78 -21.59
C ASP A 125 10.22 2.35 -20.82
N GLU A 126 11.38 2.93 -21.13
CA GLU A 126 12.60 2.74 -20.35
C GLU A 126 12.54 3.41 -18.96
N TRP A 127 12.03 4.64 -18.88
CA TRP A 127 11.77 5.33 -17.60
C TRP A 127 10.75 4.56 -16.73
N MET A 128 9.64 4.13 -17.33
CA MET A 128 8.63 3.26 -16.68
C MET A 128 9.22 1.94 -16.17
N LYS A 129 10.15 1.34 -16.92
CA LYS A 129 10.90 0.13 -16.52
C LYS A 129 11.73 0.39 -15.26
N TYR A 130 12.45 1.50 -15.15
CA TYR A 130 13.25 1.79 -13.96
C TYR A 130 12.40 2.10 -12.73
N ILE A 131 11.30 2.84 -12.90
CA ILE A 131 10.27 3.02 -11.85
C ILE A 131 9.69 1.67 -11.40
N GLY A 132 9.32 0.80 -12.34
CA GLY A 132 8.80 -0.53 -12.05
C GLY A 132 9.78 -1.41 -11.28
N LEU A 133 11.08 -1.31 -11.59
CA LEU A 133 12.14 -2.00 -10.85
C LEU A 133 12.32 -1.44 -9.44
N ASN A 134 12.25 -0.12 -9.23
CA ASN A 134 12.23 0.47 -7.89
C ASN A 134 11.04 -0.04 -7.07
N GLY A 135 9.82 -0.01 -7.63
CA GLY A 135 8.61 -0.50 -6.96
C GLY A 135 8.68 -1.99 -6.61
N LEU A 136 9.26 -2.81 -7.49
CA LEU A 136 9.52 -4.23 -7.22
C LEU A 136 10.53 -4.43 -6.08
N LEU A 137 11.60 -3.63 -6.03
CA LEU A 137 12.58 -3.71 -4.94
C LEU A 137 12.00 -3.24 -3.60
N GLY A 138 11.24 -2.15 -3.59
CA GLY A 138 10.46 -1.69 -2.44
C GLY A 138 9.50 -2.78 -1.93
N LEU A 139 8.74 -3.40 -2.84
CA LEU A 139 7.83 -4.51 -2.57
C LEU A 139 8.54 -5.73 -1.95
N LEU A 140 9.70 -6.12 -2.49
CA LEU A 140 10.51 -7.20 -1.92
C LEU A 140 11.05 -6.82 -0.53
N GLY A 141 11.42 -5.55 -0.32
CA GLY A 141 11.82 -5.02 0.97
C GLY A 141 10.69 -5.08 2.01
N TRP A 142 9.47 -4.69 1.62
CA TRP A 142 8.26 -4.82 2.43
C TRP A 142 7.98 -6.28 2.83
N ILE A 143 8.07 -7.22 1.89
CA ILE A 143 7.92 -8.66 2.16
C ILE A 143 8.98 -9.16 3.17
N CYS A 144 10.24 -8.73 3.02
CA CYS A 144 11.31 -9.05 3.97
C CYS A 144 11.01 -8.49 5.37
N PHE A 145 10.62 -7.21 5.47
CA PHE A 145 10.31 -6.59 6.75
C PHE A 145 9.06 -7.19 7.41
N LEU A 146 7.99 -7.43 6.66
CA LEU A 146 6.76 -8.05 7.18
C LEU A 146 6.99 -9.49 7.66
N THR A 147 7.90 -10.23 7.01
CA THR A 147 8.30 -11.58 7.46
C THR A 147 8.95 -11.55 8.86
N THR A 148 9.52 -10.42 9.30
CA THR A 148 10.06 -10.30 10.67
C THR A 148 9.01 -10.58 11.74
N TYR A 149 7.72 -10.30 11.51
CA TYR A 149 6.64 -10.58 12.47
C TYR A 149 6.51 -12.07 12.78
N PHE A 150 6.53 -12.89 11.73
CA PHE A 150 6.22 -14.32 11.78
C PHE A 150 7.37 -15.19 12.29
N ILE A 151 8.59 -14.65 12.38
CA ILE A 151 9.70 -15.31 13.08
C ILE A 151 9.35 -15.48 14.57
N PRO A 152 9.28 -16.71 15.10
CA PRO A 152 8.86 -16.95 16.48
C PRO A 152 9.90 -16.41 17.48
N ALA A 153 9.42 -16.03 18.67
CA ALA A 153 10.30 -15.78 19.80
C ALA A 153 10.86 -17.11 20.34
N ARG A 154 12.11 -17.09 20.84
CA ARG A 154 12.87 -18.29 21.24
C ARG A 154 12.41 -18.96 22.55
N LYS A 155 11.18 -18.68 23.02
CA LYS A 155 10.58 -19.25 24.24
C LYS A 155 9.17 -19.76 23.97
N ASN A 156 8.87 -20.92 24.55
CA ASN A 156 7.61 -21.63 24.39
C ASN A 156 6.43 -20.79 24.90
N THR A 157 5.31 -20.82 24.17
CA THR A 157 4.01 -20.33 24.65
C THR A 157 3.15 -21.51 25.09
N GLU A 158 2.92 -21.59 26.39
CA GLU A 158 1.98 -22.53 27.01
C GLU A 158 0.54 -22.07 26.74
N GLY A 159 -0.26 -22.94 26.14
CA GLY A 159 -1.63 -22.65 25.73
C GLY A 159 -2.22 -23.79 24.89
N LYS A 160 -3.53 -23.73 24.57
CA LYS A 160 -4.14 -24.66 23.61
C LYS A 160 -3.63 -24.31 22.21
N GLN A 161 -2.54 -24.95 21.79
CA GLN A 161 -1.99 -24.74 20.46
C GLN A 161 -2.94 -25.30 19.39
N LEU A 162 -3.25 -24.48 18.38
CA LEU A 162 -3.85 -24.97 17.15
C LEU A 162 -2.96 -26.08 16.53
N PRO A 163 -3.56 -27.10 15.88
CA PRO A 163 -2.83 -28.08 15.05
C PRO A 163 -1.86 -27.38 14.08
N ARG A 164 -0.72 -28.02 13.80
CA ARG A 164 0.39 -27.42 13.02
C ARG A 164 -0.08 -26.78 11.71
N PHE A 165 -1.00 -27.43 10.99
CA PHE A 165 -1.63 -26.90 9.78
C PHE A 165 -2.49 -25.65 10.03
N LEU A 166 -3.42 -25.67 11.00
CA LEU A 166 -4.27 -24.52 11.31
C LEU A 166 -3.47 -23.32 11.84
N ARG A 167 -2.36 -23.58 12.57
CA ARG A 167 -1.42 -22.53 12.98
C ARG A 167 -0.67 -21.91 11.79
N PHE A 168 -0.23 -22.73 10.84
CA PHE A 168 0.36 -22.24 9.59
C PHE A 168 -0.66 -21.41 8.78
N LEU A 169 -1.88 -21.92 8.61
CA LEU A 169 -2.97 -21.24 7.90
C LEU A 169 -3.30 -19.88 8.54
N LYS A 170 -3.47 -19.83 9.88
CA LYS A 170 -3.69 -18.58 10.62
C LYS A 170 -2.60 -17.54 10.32
N ASN A 171 -1.33 -17.97 10.32
CA ASN A 171 -0.20 -17.09 10.06
C ASN A 171 -0.14 -16.65 8.59
N ALA A 172 -0.43 -17.53 7.63
CA ALA A 172 -0.46 -17.19 6.20
C ALA A 172 -1.59 -16.20 5.87
N VAL A 173 -2.80 -16.41 6.43
CA VAL A 173 -3.93 -15.50 6.29
C VAL A 173 -3.62 -14.14 6.93
N LEU A 174 -3.05 -14.12 8.13
CA LEU A 174 -2.63 -12.88 8.79
C LEU A 174 -1.50 -12.16 8.03
N PHE A 175 -0.55 -12.89 7.43
CA PHE A 175 0.47 -12.31 6.56
C PHE A 175 -0.18 -11.63 5.36
N PHE A 176 -1.04 -12.34 4.62
CA PHE A 176 -1.69 -11.80 3.42
C PHE A 176 -2.53 -10.57 3.73
N LEU A 177 -3.34 -10.59 4.79
CA LEU A 177 -4.14 -9.43 5.19
C LEU A 177 -3.25 -8.26 5.66
N THR A 178 -2.21 -8.50 6.46
CA THR A 178 -1.30 -7.43 6.91
C THR A 178 -0.49 -6.84 5.75
N PHE A 179 -0.12 -7.68 4.77
CA PHE A 179 0.54 -7.28 3.53
C PHE A 179 -0.36 -6.36 2.72
N SER A 180 -1.53 -6.84 2.29
CA SER A 180 -2.41 -6.10 1.37
C SER A 180 -2.93 -4.81 1.98
N PHE A 181 -3.37 -4.83 3.24
CA PHE A 181 -3.84 -3.61 3.90
C PHE A 181 -2.73 -2.69 4.40
N GLY A 182 -1.50 -3.21 4.58
CA GLY A 182 -0.33 -2.37 4.77
C GLY A 182 -0.06 -1.50 3.55
N LEU A 183 -0.16 -2.07 2.34
CA LEU A 183 -0.11 -1.31 1.09
C LEU A 183 -1.26 -0.29 1.02
N SER A 184 -2.51 -0.72 1.24
CA SER A 184 -3.68 0.16 1.17
C SER A 184 -3.62 1.35 2.13
N ALA A 185 -3.12 1.16 3.37
CA ALA A 185 -3.04 2.21 4.38
C ALA A 185 -2.08 3.36 4.01
N THR A 186 -1.16 3.15 3.05
CA THR A 186 -0.22 4.18 2.58
C THR A 186 -0.88 5.18 1.62
N ARG A 187 -1.95 4.78 0.93
CA ARG A 187 -2.73 5.66 0.03
C ARG A 187 -3.21 6.93 0.73
N LEU A 188 -3.60 6.81 2.00
CA LEU A 188 -4.01 7.95 2.84
C LEU A 188 -2.91 9.02 2.94
N ILE A 189 -1.65 8.59 3.09
CA ILE A 189 -0.47 9.47 3.15
C ILE A 189 -0.20 10.07 1.78
N GLY A 190 -0.36 9.27 0.71
CA GLY A 190 -0.27 9.72 -0.68
C GLY A 190 -1.24 10.86 -0.99
N LEU A 191 -2.54 10.64 -0.78
CA LEU A 191 -3.59 11.63 -1.07
C LEU A 191 -3.48 12.90 -0.23
N TYR A 192 -3.25 12.79 1.09
CA TYR A 192 -3.22 13.98 1.96
C TYR A 192 -2.02 14.87 1.70
N LEU A 193 -0.86 14.29 1.36
CA LEU A 193 0.35 15.07 1.13
C LEU A 193 0.49 15.50 -0.34
N PHE A 194 -0.01 14.73 -1.30
CA PHE A 194 0.10 14.99 -2.74
C PHE A 194 -1.27 14.96 -3.48
N PRO A 195 -2.27 15.77 -3.09
CA PRO A 195 -3.55 15.83 -3.82
C PRO A 195 -3.38 16.26 -5.29
N THR A 196 -2.26 16.93 -5.57
CA THR A 196 -1.90 17.56 -6.83
C THR A 196 -1.54 16.60 -7.97
N THR A 197 -1.42 15.29 -7.73
CA THR A 197 -1.31 14.30 -8.82
C THR A 197 -2.58 14.20 -9.67
N PHE A 198 -3.66 14.85 -9.23
CA PHE A 198 -4.96 14.93 -9.92
C PHE A 198 -5.23 16.31 -10.57
N ASP A 199 -4.29 17.27 -10.50
CA ASP A 199 -4.36 18.58 -11.18
C ASP A 199 -4.02 18.51 -12.68
N ILE A 200 -4.49 17.44 -13.32
CA ILE A 200 -4.44 17.16 -14.75
C ILE A 200 -5.67 17.74 -15.47
N SER A 201 -5.67 17.79 -16.80
CA SER A 201 -6.88 18.13 -17.56
C SER A 201 -7.97 17.06 -17.44
N GLY A 202 -9.23 17.45 -17.65
CA GLY A 202 -10.37 16.52 -17.60
C GLY A 202 -10.30 15.42 -18.65
N ILE A 203 -9.70 15.70 -19.83
CA ILE A 203 -9.47 14.71 -20.89
C ILE A 203 -8.50 13.63 -20.38
N THR A 204 -7.36 14.05 -19.84
CA THR A 204 -6.37 13.15 -19.24
C THR A 204 -6.96 12.34 -18.08
N PHE A 205 -7.80 12.97 -17.25
CA PHE A 205 -8.50 12.28 -16.18
C PHE A 205 -9.40 11.15 -16.72
N ILE A 206 -10.28 11.40 -17.71
CA ILE A 206 -11.17 10.35 -18.22
C ILE A 206 -10.42 9.26 -19.02
N GLU A 207 -9.37 9.61 -19.76
CA GLU A 207 -8.57 8.64 -20.53
C GLU A 207 -7.78 7.69 -19.62
N MET A 208 -7.23 8.18 -18.50
CA MET A 208 -6.52 7.34 -17.52
C MET A 208 -7.48 6.59 -16.57
N HIS A 209 -8.57 7.23 -16.12
CA HIS A 209 -9.52 6.64 -15.17
C HIS A 209 -10.30 5.46 -15.77
N ARG A 210 -10.81 5.61 -17.00
CA ARG A 210 -11.76 4.66 -17.61
C ARG A 210 -11.23 3.22 -17.72
N PRO A 211 -10.00 2.96 -18.23
CA PRO A 211 -9.50 1.60 -18.33
C PRO A 211 -9.30 0.93 -16.96
N LEU A 212 -8.89 1.70 -15.94
CA LEU A 212 -8.75 1.16 -14.58
C LEU A 212 -10.11 0.89 -13.93
N ASP A 213 -11.08 1.81 -14.05
CA ASP A 213 -12.41 1.62 -13.46
C ASP A 213 -13.13 0.38 -14.03
N ILE A 214 -13.06 0.17 -15.36
CA ILE A 214 -13.57 -1.05 -16.00
C ILE A 214 -12.89 -2.32 -15.45
N ALA A 215 -11.57 -2.29 -15.25
CA ALA A 215 -10.83 -3.41 -14.68
C ALA A 215 -11.19 -3.66 -13.20
N ILE A 216 -11.28 -2.59 -12.39
CA ILE A 216 -11.64 -2.64 -10.96
C ILE A 216 -13.06 -3.13 -10.77
N ARG A 217 -14.04 -2.68 -11.57
CA ARG A 217 -15.42 -3.20 -11.49
C ARG A 217 -15.51 -4.68 -11.82
N LYS A 218 -14.74 -5.13 -12.81
CA LYS A 218 -14.69 -6.55 -13.20
C LYS A 218 -14.04 -7.44 -12.13
N ALA A 219 -12.98 -6.98 -11.47
CA ALA A 219 -12.24 -7.77 -10.47
C ALA A 219 -12.78 -7.60 -9.03
N GLY A 220 -13.29 -6.43 -8.70
CA GLY A 220 -13.62 -5.96 -7.35
C GLY A 220 -14.53 -6.89 -6.54
N PRO A 221 -15.66 -7.36 -7.08
CA PRO A 221 -16.54 -8.29 -6.36
C PRO A 221 -15.83 -9.59 -5.96
N TYR A 222 -14.99 -10.15 -6.83
CA TYR A 222 -14.23 -11.37 -6.56
C TYR A 222 -13.13 -11.13 -5.51
N VAL A 223 -12.41 -10.00 -5.60
CA VAL A 223 -11.41 -9.60 -4.61
C VAL A 223 -12.05 -9.37 -3.24
N PHE A 224 -13.17 -8.66 -3.18
CA PHE A 224 -13.91 -8.40 -1.95
C PHE A 224 -14.39 -9.69 -1.29
N VAL A 225 -14.99 -10.62 -2.04
CA VAL A 225 -15.43 -11.93 -1.52
C VAL A 225 -14.24 -12.73 -1.00
N PHE A 226 -13.12 -12.78 -1.73
CA PHE A 226 -11.91 -13.47 -1.31
C PHE A 226 -11.34 -12.91 0.01
N ILE A 227 -11.18 -11.59 0.11
CA ILE A 227 -10.71 -10.91 1.32
C ILE A 227 -11.68 -11.14 2.50
N SER A 228 -12.99 -11.12 2.25
CA SER A 228 -14.01 -11.37 3.27
C SER A 228 -13.93 -12.80 3.84
N VAL A 229 -13.69 -13.79 2.98
CA VAL A 229 -13.43 -15.18 3.41
C VAL A 229 -12.17 -15.29 4.25
N LEU A 230 -11.09 -14.56 3.90
CA LEU A 230 -9.87 -14.50 4.69
C LEU A 230 -10.10 -13.88 6.08
N PHE A 231 -10.88 -12.80 6.18
CA PHE A 231 -11.25 -12.20 7.48
C PHE A 231 -12.10 -13.13 8.34
N GLY A 232 -13.09 -13.82 7.76
CA GLY A 232 -13.89 -14.83 8.45
C GLY A 232 -13.02 -15.97 8.99
N LEU A 233 -12.13 -16.51 8.14
CA LEU A 233 -11.19 -17.57 8.52
C LEU A 233 -10.22 -17.14 9.63
N LEU A 234 -9.63 -15.95 9.55
CA LEU A 234 -8.75 -15.41 10.58
C LEU A 234 -9.47 -15.27 11.94
N THR A 235 -10.69 -14.72 11.89
CA THR A 235 -11.55 -14.50 13.06
C THR A 235 -11.89 -15.83 13.74
N THR A 236 -12.36 -16.82 12.97
CA THR A 236 -12.66 -18.17 13.48
C THR A 236 -11.43 -18.83 14.09
N LEU A 237 -10.26 -18.74 13.44
CA LEU A 237 -9.03 -19.35 13.96
C LEU A 237 -8.59 -18.75 15.31
N PHE A 238 -8.73 -17.44 15.51
CA PHE A 238 -8.46 -16.83 16.83
C PHE A 238 -9.47 -17.23 17.91
N PHE A 239 -10.76 -17.36 17.57
CA PHE A 239 -11.76 -17.81 18.54
C PHE A 239 -11.60 -19.30 18.90
N VAL A 240 -11.24 -20.17 17.95
CA VAL A 240 -10.93 -21.60 18.18
C VAL A 240 -9.66 -21.77 19.03
N GLU A 241 -8.65 -20.92 18.84
CA GLU A 241 -7.46 -20.83 19.70
C GLU A 241 -7.77 -20.28 21.11
N GLY A 242 -8.95 -19.67 21.29
CA GLY A 242 -9.41 -19.07 22.55
C GLY A 242 -8.95 -17.63 22.77
N ASN A 243 -8.18 -17.04 21.85
CA ASN A 243 -7.73 -15.65 21.95
C ASN A 243 -8.85 -14.69 21.50
N LYS A 244 -9.86 -14.53 22.36
CA LYS A 244 -11.03 -13.65 22.14
C LYS A 244 -10.63 -12.21 21.77
N ARG A 245 -9.51 -11.69 22.30
CA ARG A 245 -9.01 -10.34 21.99
C ARG A 245 -8.59 -10.22 20.52
N LYS A 246 -7.79 -11.16 20.01
CA LYS A 246 -7.37 -11.16 18.59
C LYS A 246 -8.53 -11.46 17.64
N GLY A 247 -9.49 -12.29 18.07
CA GLY A 247 -10.75 -12.51 17.36
C GLY A 247 -11.56 -11.22 17.18
N TRP A 248 -11.83 -10.48 18.27
CA TRP A 248 -12.56 -9.20 18.19
C TRP A 248 -11.81 -8.11 17.43
N LEU A 249 -10.47 -8.04 17.51
CA LEU A 249 -9.68 -7.13 16.67
C LEU A 249 -9.86 -7.43 15.17
N ALA A 250 -9.96 -8.71 14.79
CA ALA A 250 -10.21 -9.11 13.40
C ALA A 250 -11.65 -8.78 12.94
N VAL A 251 -12.65 -8.92 13.82
CA VAL A 251 -14.02 -8.47 13.55
C VAL A 251 -14.08 -6.96 13.32
N CYS A 252 -13.47 -6.15 14.19
CA CYS A 252 -13.47 -4.69 14.03
C CYS A 252 -12.71 -4.25 12.77
N ALA A 253 -11.63 -4.94 12.40
CA ALA A 253 -10.92 -4.69 11.14
C ALA A 253 -11.82 -4.99 9.92
N TYR A 254 -12.57 -6.10 9.96
CA TYR A 254 -13.54 -6.42 8.90
C TYR A 254 -14.69 -5.40 8.82
N ILE A 255 -15.17 -4.87 9.94
CA ILE A 255 -16.19 -3.79 9.94
C ILE A 255 -15.67 -2.53 9.22
N PHE A 256 -14.39 -2.18 9.37
CA PHE A 256 -13.81 -1.07 8.61
C PHE A 256 -13.66 -1.37 7.11
N LEU A 257 -13.44 -2.63 6.70
CA LEU A 257 -13.50 -3.00 5.27
C LEU A 257 -14.92 -2.82 4.71
N LEU A 258 -15.95 -3.18 5.47
CA LEU A 258 -17.34 -2.96 5.08
C LEU A 258 -17.67 -1.46 4.97
N ALA A 259 -17.09 -0.61 5.83
CA ALA A 259 -17.24 0.84 5.75
C ALA A 259 -16.56 1.45 4.50
N ASP A 260 -15.32 1.07 4.20
CA ASP A 260 -14.65 1.42 2.92
C ASP A 260 -15.50 0.98 1.71
N THR A 261 -15.96 -0.27 1.71
CA THR A 261 -16.75 -0.84 0.61
C THR A 261 -18.09 -0.11 0.44
N LEU A 262 -18.76 0.27 1.54
CA LEU A 262 -20.02 1.02 1.49
C LEU A 262 -19.81 2.41 0.87
N ILE A 263 -18.76 3.13 1.25
CA ILE A 263 -18.43 4.44 0.69
C ILE A 263 -17.95 4.32 -0.76
N ALA A 264 -17.25 3.25 -1.11
CA ALA A 264 -16.89 2.95 -2.50
C ALA A 264 -18.13 2.80 -3.39
N LEU A 265 -19.16 2.09 -2.91
CA LEU A 265 -20.38 1.83 -3.66
C LEU A 265 -21.37 3.02 -3.68
N GLN A 266 -21.42 3.83 -2.62
CA GLN A 266 -22.37 4.94 -2.51
C GLN A 266 -21.80 6.30 -2.96
N GLY A 267 -20.49 6.51 -2.81
CA GLY A 267 -19.81 7.77 -3.16
C GLY A 267 -19.03 7.68 -4.47
N ASN A 268 -17.98 6.85 -4.52
CA ASN A 268 -17.16 6.73 -5.73
C ASN A 268 -17.93 6.10 -6.90
N GLY A 269 -18.74 5.07 -6.68
CA GLY A 269 -19.46 4.33 -7.72
C GLY A 269 -20.28 5.22 -8.67
N PRO A 270 -21.22 6.05 -8.17
CA PRO A 270 -22.00 6.95 -9.01
C PRO A 270 -21.17 8.02 -9.73
N LEU A 271 -20.07 8.49 -9.13
CA LEU A 271 -19.14 9.42 -9.78
C LEU A 271 -18.34 8.73 -10.89
N ASN A 272 -17.89 7.49 -10.68
CA ASN A 272 -17.27 6.68 -11.73
C ASN A 272 -18.26 6.41 -12.88
N ASP A 273 -19.54 6.13 -12.59
CA ASP A 273 -20.59 5.97 -13.61
C ASP A 273 -20.75 7.24 -14.46
N LEU A 274 -20.73 8.42 -13.81
CA LEU A 274 -20.72 9.71 -14.49
C LEU A 274 -19.46 9.88 -15.36
N PHE A 275 -18.26 9.58 -14.85
CA PHE A 275 -17.00 9.68 -15.61
C PHE A 275 -16.94 8.68 -16.79
N LEU A 276 -17.58 7.51 -16.68
CA LEU A 276 -17.72 6.57 -17.80
C LEU A 276 -18.63 7.13 -18.92
N SER A 277 -19.60 7.99 -18.60
CA SER A 277 -20.48 8.62 -19.59
C SER A 277 -19.83 9.76 -20.40
N TRP A 278 -18.75 10.36 -19.90
CA TRP A 278 -18.12 11.52 -20.53
C TRP A 278 -17.29 11.16 -21.77
N THR A 279 -17.24 12.06 -22.73
CA THR A 279 -16.34 12.03 -23.89
C THR A 279 -15.44 13.26 -23.86
N PRO A 280 -14.30 13.30 -24.57
CA PRO A 280 -13.45 14.50 -24.63
C PRO A 280 -14.20 15.78 -25.07
N THR A 281 -15.32 15.63 -25.77
CA THR A 281 -16.21 16.71 -26.23
C THR A 281 -17.46 16.91 -25.37
N SER A 282 -17.60 16.21 -24.24
CA SER A 282 -18.76 16.29 -23.33
C SER A 282 -18.38 16.27 -21.85
N ILE A 283 -17.16 16.69 -21.53
CA ILE A 283 -16.71 16.98 -20.17
C ILE A 283 -17.36 18.32 -19.76
N PRO A 284 -18.01 18.42 -18.59
CA PRO A 284 -18.59 19.69 -18.14
C PRO A 284 -17.50 20.68 -17.70
N ASP A 285 -17.72 21.98 -17.88
CA ASP A 285 -16.75 23.02 -17.49
C ASP A 285 -16.34 22.93 -16.00
N ASN A 286 -17.28 22.51 -15.14
CA ASN A 286 -17.05 22.31 -13.70
C ASN A 286 -16.55 20.90 -13.32
N TRP A 287 -16.04 20.08 -14.25
CA TRP A 287 -15.65 18.68 -14.01
C TRP A 287 -14.75 18.49 -12.77
N ALA A 288 -13.91 19.48 -12.46
CA ALA A 288 -13.02 19.49 -11.31
C ALA A 288 -13.77 19.38 -9.95
N SER A 289 -15.01 19.88 -9.83
CA SER A 289 -15.76 19.70 -8.58
C SER A 289 -16.14 18.23 -8.36
N PHE A 290 -16.52 17.52 -9.41
CA PHE A 290 -16.81 16.08 -9.33
C PHE A 290 -15.55 15.24 -9.07
N ARG A 291 -14.38 15.68 -9.60
CA ARG A 291 -13.06 15.12 -9.25
C ARG A 291 -12.77 15.30 -7.76
N ASP A 292 -13.05 16.48 -7.20
CA ASP A 292 -12.76 16.79 -5.81
C ASP A 292 -13.68 16.04 -4.84
N ASP A 293 -14.98 15.91 -5.17
CA ASP A 293 -15.93 15.04 -4.45
C ASP A 293 -15.43 13.57 -4.47
N TRP A 294 -14.97 13.09 -5.63
CA TRP A 294 -14.45 11.73 -5.80
C TRP A 294 -13.18 11.49 -4.97
N LEU A 295 -12.26 12.47 -4.92
CA LEU A 295 -11.08 12.44 -4.05
C LEU A 295 -11.49 12.46 -2.57
N GLN A 296 -12.50 13.24 -2.18
CA GLN A 296 -12.99 13.29 -0.81
C GLN A 296 -13.54 11.92 -0.34
N TYR A 297 -14.30 11.22 -1.19
CA TYR A 297 -14.72 9.84 -0.91
C TYR A 297 -13.53 8.88 -0.78
N HIS A 298 -12.49 9.04 -1.61
CA HIS A 298 -11.27 8.25 -1.48
C HIS A 298 -10.52 8.53 -0.17
N VAL A 299 -10.47 9.77 0.30
CA VAL A 299 -9.90 10.13 1.61
C VAL A 299 -10.68 9.46 2.76
N TYR A 300 -12.02 9.50 2.75
CA TYR A 300 -12.82 8.82 3.78
C TYR A 300 -12.57 7.30 3.80
N ARG A 301 -12.44 6.68 2.64
CA ARG A 301 -12.14 5.25 2.49
C ARG A 301 -10.75 4.88 3.00
N ASP A 302 -9.73 5.64 2.59
CA ASP A 302 -8.34 5.38 2.96
C ASP A 302 -8.12 5.60 4.49
N ILE A 303 -8.96 6.41 5.17
CA ILE A 303 -9.04 6.46 6.64
C ILE A 303 -9.49 5.12 7.23
N PHE A 304 -10.56 4.50 6.71
CA PHE A 304 -11.02 3.19 7.19
C PHE A 304 -9.99 2.09 6.92
N LEU A 305 -9.31 2.12 5.77
CA LEU A 305 -8.24 1.18 5.44
C LEU A 305 -7.00 1.35 6.37
N PHE A 306 -6.67 2.58 6.75
CA PHE A 306 -5.63 2.86 7.76
C PHE A 306 -6.02 2.36 9.16
N LEU A 307 -7.27 2.54 9.59
CA LEU A 307 -7.78 2.03 10.87
C LEU A 307 -7.81 0.49 10.89
N LEU A 308 -8.25 -0.14 9.80
CA LEU A 308 -8.20 -1.59 9.58
C LEU A 308 -6.76 -2.12 9.73
N PHE A 309 -5.81 -1.52 9.03
CA PHE A 309 -4.39 -1.91 9.11
C PHE A 309 -3.84 -1.72 10.53
N THR A 310 -4.22 -0.65 11.22
CA THR A 310 -3.87 -0.42 12.63
C THR A 310 -4.37 -1.55 13.53
N LEU A 311 -5.59 -2.06 13.33
CA LEU A 311 -6.11 -3.22 14.06
C LEU A 311 -5.36 -4.52 13.73
N LEU A 312 -4.97 -4.76 12.47
CA LEU A 312 -4.11 -5.89 12.09
C LEU A 312 -2.73 -5.80 12.74
N PHE A 313 -2.12 -4.62 12.80
CA PHE A 313 -0.89 -4.38 13.56
C PHE A 313 -1.08 -4.65 15.07
N LEU A 314 -2.20 -4.24 15.65
CA LEU A 314 -2.53 -4.53 17.05
C LEU A 314 -2.70 -6.04 17.32
N ILE A 315 -3.09 -6.86 16.35
CA ILE A 315 -3.12 -8.33 16.47
C ILE A 315 -1.70 -8.90 16.63
N HIS A 316 -0.72 -8.35 15.90
CA HIS A 316 0.69 -8.77 16.01
C HIS A 316 1.32 -8.43 17.36
N ILE A 317 1.10 -7.22 17.87
CA ILE A 317 1.70 -6.77 19.13
C ILE A 317 0.87 -7.08 20.38
N SER A 318 -0.39 -7.52 20.24
CA SER A 318 -1.20 -7.95 21.38
C SER A 318 -0.62 -9.23 21.99
N PRO A 319 -0.46 -9.28 23.33
CA PRO A 319 -0.01 -10.49 24.01
C PRO A 319 -1.00 -11.64 23.79
N GLU A 320 -0.50 -12.87 23.82
CA GLU A 320 -1.38 -14.03 23.88
C GLU A 320 -2.17 -14.03 25.19
N SER A 321 -3.44 -14.45 25.11
CA SER A 321 -4.29 -14.57 26.29
C SER A 321 -3.77 -15.71 27.17
N ARG A 322 -2.95 -15.36 28.17
CA ARG A 322 -2.63 -16.26 29.28
C ARG A 322 -3.96 -16.69 29.88
N LYS A 323 -4.25 -17.99 29.87
CA LYS A 323 -5.24 -18.53 30.80
C LYS A 323 -4.75 -18.24 32.21
N PRO A 324 -5.62 -17.94 33.19
CA PRO A 324 -5.22 -18.09 34.57
C PRO A 324 -4.74 -19.53 34.75
N VAL A 325 -3.57 -19.71 35.37
CA VAL A 325 -3.17 -21.05 35.82
C VAL A 325 -4.24 -21.48 36.81
N GLN A 326 -4.93 -22.58 36.52
CA GLN A 326 -5.88 -23.16 37.46
C GLN A 326 -5.07 -23.72 38.63
N ALA A 327 -4.88 -22.90 39.64
CA ALA A 327 -4.33 -23.27 40.95
C ALA A 327 -5.37 -24.11 41.71
N TRP A 328 -5.58 -25.32 41.21
CA TRP A 328 -6.41 -26.36 41.81
C TRP A 328 -5.47 -27.47 42.26
N ASN A 329 -5.13 -27.46 43.55
CA ASN A 329 -4.73 -28.60 44.40
C ASN A 329 -4.04 -28.08 45.68
N GLN A 330 -4.85 -27.56 46.61
CA GLN A 330 -4.70 -27.76 48.05
C GLN A 330 -6.09 -28.07 48.60
#